data_AF-A0A960XQE1-F1
#
_entry.id   AF-A0A960XQE1-F1
#
_cell.length_a   1.000
_cell.length_b   1.000
_cell.length_c   1.000
_cell.angle_alpha   90.00
_cell.angle_beta   90.00
_cell.angle_gamma   90.00
#
_symmetry.space_group_name_H-M   'P 1'
#
loop_
_entity.id
_entity.type
_entity.pdbx_description
1 polymer ?
#
loop_
_entity_poly.entity_id
_entity_poly.type
_entity_poly.pdbx_seq_one_letter_code
_entity_poly.pdbx_strand_id
1 'polypeptide(L)'
;MNKSWYYFDGEKAVGPLSQDALRQLRLGGILASNTLITPEGTDDWKEIDTVLGTTGPPAGKASAKPGASSAIARLTAGVGAIAGLESRPESGGFRELFRDTFKKRTIEEMDSHFAVGSPEAIPPLQKIDTSWPAPWVFLRLITFSIVGTLGFYWLLLRMKDSIVLPGWIFLGAFGIPFSVLMFFLETNVARNVSFYRVLKLFMLGGLLSLIATAILNEMTDLGSWMGASSAGPIEEAAKVLAVIAFAARWKDKRWSLNGLLFGASVGAGFAAFETAGYILGRSSQYGMTFESMMFNRALWSPFCHVIWTAAAAAAFWKVMADRDFSVGQLADWRFLRVLLLVAGIHAVWNSPFSFPFVGPEWGGVLKRLSLGLIGWTLILLLIQDGLSQIRLAQEAEPAIPEPGPPVPASGVQSATAADAATSEGGLLTPSAPVETSTPSTP
;
A
#
# COMPACT_ATOMS: atom_id res chain seq x y z
N MET A 1 33.25 -6.17 49.17
CA MET A 1 32.09 -5.38 48.69
C MET A 1 31.56 -6.09 47.45
N ASN A 2 30.38 -6.70 47.52
CA ASN A 2 29.76 -7.31 46.34
C ASN A 2 29.34 -6.19 45.40
N LYS A 3 30.00 -6.07 44.24
CA LYS A 3 29.58 -5.13 43.20
C LYS A 3 28.26 -5.62 42.63
N SER A 4 27.21 -4.81 42.76
CA SER A 4 25.95 -5.05 42.06
C SER A 4 26.10 -4.63 40.60
N TRP A 5 25.40 -5.34 39.72
CA TRP A 5 25.42 -5.11 38.29
C TRP A 5 24.00 -4.98 37.75
N TYR A 6 23.88 -4.28 36.63
CA TYR A 6 22.66 -4.14 35.85
C TYR A 6 22.92 -4.65 34.44
N TYR A 7 21.95 -5.33 33.84
CA TYR A 7 21.97 -5.66 32.42
C TYR A 7 20.86 -4.90 31.68
N PHE A 8 21.04 -4.67 30.39
CA PHE A 8 20.04 -3.99 29.56
C PHE A 8 19.15 -5.01 28.85
N ASP A 9 17.83 -4.96 29.12
CA ASP A 9 16.84 -5.89 28.54
C ASP A 9 16.29 -5.44 27.17
N GLY A 10 16.68 -4.25 26.70
CA GLY A 10 16.16 -3.61 25.48
C GLY A 10 15.27 -2.40 25.76
N GLU A 11 14.72 -2.27 26.97
CA GLU A 11 13.87 -1.14 27.37
C GLU A 11 14.44 -0.40 28.60
N LYS A 12 15.06 -1.12 29.55
CA LYS A 12 15.58 -0.56 30.80
C LYS A 12 16.77 -1.34 31.36
N ALA A 13 17.43 -0.75 32.34
CA ALA A 13 18.43 -1.43 33.16
C ALA A 13 17.72 -2.31 34.21
N VAL A 14 18.05 -3.60 34.23
CA VAL A 14 17.48 -4.60 35.15
C VAL A 14 18.54 -5.03 36.16
N GLY A 15 18.24 -4.84 37.45
CA GLY A 15 19.11 -5.13 38.58
C GLY A 15 18.55 -4.54 39.88
N PRO A 16 19.31 -4.53 40.99
CA PRO A 16 20.70 -4.99 41.11
C PRO A 16 20.82 -6.52 41.13
N LEU A 17 21.82 -7.04 40.41
CA LEU A 17 22.17 -8.48 40.39
C LEU A 17 23.62 -8.68 40.83
N SER A 18 23.91 -9.83 41.44
CA SER A 18 25.29 -10.25 41.66
C SER A 18 25.94 -10.68 40.35
N GLN A 19 27.28 -10.63 40.29
CA GLN A 19 28.02 -11.13 39.14
C GLN A 19 27.76 -12.62 38.87
N ASP A 20 27.52 -13.41 39.92
CA ASP A 20 27.16 -14.83 39.80
C ASP A 20 25.76 -15.03 39.24
N ALA A 21 24.79 -14.18 39.60
CA ALA A 21 23.44 -14.22 39.01
C ALA A 21 23.49 -13.91 37.51
N LEU A 22 24.28 -12.91 37.08
CA LEU A 22 24.50 -12.63 35.66
C LEU A 22 25.15 -13.83 34.94
N ARG A 23 26.12 -14.49 35.57
CA ARG A 23 26.75 -15.69 35.02
C ARG A 23 25.75 -16.84 34.86
N GLN A 24 24.87 -17.06 35.83
CA GLN A 24 23.80 -18.06 35.74
C GLN A 24 22.79 -17.75 34.63
N LEU A 25 22.36 -16.49 34.51
CA LEU A 25 21.45 -16.05 33.44
C LEU A 25 22.08 -16.21 32.05
N ARG A 26 23.38 -15.94 31.91
CA ARG A 26 24.15 -16.14 30.67
C ARG A 26 24.31 -17.61 30.31
N LEU A 27 24.66 -18.47 31.29
CA LEU A 27 24.78 -19.91 31.10
C LEU A 27 23.43 -20.59 30.83
N GLY A 28 22.34 -20.06 31.42
CA GLY A 28 20.97 -20.51 31.20
C GLY A 28 20.35 -20.08 29.87
N GLY A 29 21.09 -19.36 29.01
CA GLY A 29 20.63 -18.90 27.71
C GLY A 29 19.59 -17.77 27.74
N ILE A 30 19.36 -17.16 28.92
CA ILE A 30 18.42 -16.05 29.10
C ILE A 30 19.04 -14.74 28.59
N LEU A 31 20.35 -14.57 28.76
CA LEU A 31 21.11 -13.41 28.25
C LEU A 31 21.98 -13.79 27.07
N ALA A 32 21.99 -12.92 26.04
CA ALA A 32 22.81 -13.07 24.85
C ALA A 32 24.28 -12.72 25.14
N SER A 33 25.20 -13.24 24.31
CA SER A 33 26.66 -13.02 24.44
C SER A 33 27.06 -11.55 24.45
N ASN A 34 26.29 -10.72 23.74
CA ASN A 34 26.53 -9.29 23.61
C ASN A 34 25.54 -8.45 24.44
N THR A 35 24.83 -9.04 25.40
CA THR A 35 24.03 -8.26 26.34
C THR A 35 24.95 -7.30 27.10
N LEU A 36 24.58 -6.02 27.10
CA LEU A 36 25.34 -4.99 27.80
C LEU A 36 25.05 -5.05 29.29
N ILE A 37 26.12 -5.00 30.10
CA ILE A 37 26.06 -4.89 31.56
C ILE A 37 26.88 -3.71 32.06
N THR A 38 26.48 -3.11 33.17
CA THR A 38 27.20 -2.01 33.85
C THR A 38 27.23 -2.25 35.37
N PRO A 39 28.33 -1.90 36.07
CA PRO A 39 28.34 -1.90 37.53
C PRO A 39 27.49 -0.76 38.09
N GLU A 40 26.89 -1.00 39.26
CA GLU A 40 26.10 -0.01 40.01
C GLU A 40 26.88 1.30 40.21
N GLY A 41 26.22 2.42 39.92
CA GLY A 41 26.80 3.76 40.03
C GLY A 41 27.70 4.18 38.85
N THR A 42 27.77 3.37 37.78
CA THR A 42 28.52 3.70 36.56
C THR A 42 27.68 3.56 35.30
N ASP A 43 28.00 4.34 34.27
CA ASP A 43 27.37 4.25 32.93
C ASP A 43 28.31 3.56 31.90
N ASP A 44 29.22 2.70 32.38
CA ASP A 44 30.23 2.00 31.59
C ASP A 44 29.71 0.63 31.13
N TRP A 45 28.85 0.65 30.11
CA TRP A 45 28.22 -0.54 29.54
C TRP A 45 29.20 -1.37 28.69
N LYS A 46 29.42 -2.61 29.09
CA LYS A 46 30.28 -3.58 28.40
C LYS A 46 29.54 -4.88 28.12
N GLU A 47 29.94 -5.60 27.09
CA GLU A 47 29.35 -6.89 26.76
C GLU A 47 29.61 -7.91 27.87
N ILE A 48 28.57 -8.68 28.21
CA ILE A 48 28.58 -9.64 29.32
C ILE A 48 29.72 -10.66 29.20
N ASP A 49 30.03 -11.16 27.99
CA ASP A 49 31.10 -12.14 27.79
C ASP A 49 32.50 -11.49 27.91
N THR A 50 32.65 -10.20 27.58
CA THR A 50 33.89 -9.44 27.81
C THR A 50 34.19 -9.26 29.30
N VAL A 51 33.15 -9.18 30.12
CA VAL A 51 33.27 -8.95 31.58
C VAL A 51 33.32 -10.25 32.37
N LEU A 52 32.54 -11.27 31.98
CA LEU A 52 32.42 -12.53 32.72
C LEU A 52 33.39 -13.63 32.25
N GLY A 53 33.98 -13.48 31.06
CA GLY A 53 34.90 -14.45 30.47
C GLY A 53 34.24 -15.78 30.09
N THR A 54 32.93 -15.78 29.81
CA THR A 54 32.14 -16.98 29.58
C THR A 54 31.95 -17.28 28.09
N THR A 55 32.10 -18.55 27.69
CA THR A 55 31.75 -19.04 26.34
C THR A 55 30.53 -19.97 26.43
N GLY A 56 29.32 -19.39 26.45
CA GLY A 56 28.05 -20.14 26.44
C GLY A 56 27.42 -20.26 25.04
N PRO A 57 26.41 -21.12 24.84
CA PRO A 57 25.76 -21.33 23.54
C PRO A 57 25.17 -20.02 22.95
N PRO A 58 25.06 -19.93 21.62
CA PRO A 58 24.50 -18.75 20.96
C PRO A 58 22.98 -18.71 21.18
N ALA A 59 22.49 -17.67 21.87
CA ALA A 59 21.06 -17.41 22.03
C ALA A 59 20.75 -15.92 21.79
N GLY A 60 19.69 -15.68 21.00
CA GLY A 60 18.92 -14.42 20.93
C GLY A 60 19.58 -13.23 20.25
N LYS A 61 18.86 -12.55 19.34
CA LYS A 61 19.35 -11.34 18.65
C LYS A 61 19.73 -10.23 19.63
N ALA A 62 20.88 -9.62 19.34
CA ALA A 62 21.48 -8.44 19.96
C ALA A 62 20.50 -7.33 20.38
N SER A 63 20.67 -6.81 21.60
CA SER A 63 20.13 -5.53 22.04
C SER A 63 21.14 -4.42 21.71
N ALA A 64 20.86 -3.63 20.66
CA ALA A 64 21.72 -2.53 20.21
C ALA A 64 21.24 -1.16 20.75
N LYS A 65 22.18 -0.25 21.04
CA LYS A 65 21.91 1.11 21.58
C LYS A 65 20.96 1.95 20.67
N PRO A 66 20.14 2.85 21.27
CA PRO A 66 19.18 3.67 20.54
C PRO A 66 19.84 4.91 19.92
N GLY A 67 19.83 5.02 18.60
CA GLY A 67 20.29 6.23 17.90
C GLY A 67 19.49 6.59 16.65
N ALA A 68 19.09 5.59 15.86
CA ALA A 68 18.22 5.77 14.68
C ALA A 68 16.99 4.87 14.72
N SER A 69 17.11 3.68 15.31
CA SER A 69 15.99 2.76 15.56
C SER A 69 14.93 3.38 16.48
N SER A 70 15.32 4.22 17.44
CA SER A 70 14.37 4.81 18.40
C SER A 70 13.51 5.92 17.79
N ALA A 71 14.04 6.73 16.87
CA ALA A 71 13.28 7.81 16.23
C ALA A 71 12.23 7.25 15.27
N ILE A 72 12.60 6.28 14.43
CA ILE A 72 11.66 5.58 13.53
C ILE A 72 10.61 4.84 14.36
N ALA A 73 10.99 4.17 15.45
CA ALA A 73 10.04 3.50 16.33
C ALA A 73 9.05 4.48 16.99
N ARG A 74 9.53 5.65 17.46
CA ARG A 74 8.67 6.71 18.02
C ARG A 74 7.73 7.29 16.99
N LEU A 75 8.20 7.57 15.78
CA LEU A 75 7.36 8.04 14.69
C LEU A 75 6.28 7.01 14.36
N THR A 76 6.68 5.76 14.18
CA THR A 76 5.77 4.66 13.87
C THR A 76 4.71 4.51 14.97
N ALA A 77 5.12 4.52 16.24
CA ALA A 77 4.20 4.46 17.37
C ALA A 77 3.26 5.67 17.42
N GLY A 78 3.77 6.88 17.16
CA GLY A 78 2.95 8.10 17.15
C GLY A 78 1.91 8.10 16.02
N VAL A 79 2.33 7.78 14.80
CA VAL A 79 1.41 7.67 13.65
C VAL A 79 0.39 6.54 13.88
N GLY A 80 0.85 5.39 14.36
CA GLY A 80 -0.01 4.26 14.71
C GLY A 80 -1.04 4.64 15.77
N ALA A 81 -0.65 5.34 16.83
CA ALA A 81 -1.57 5.79 17.87
C ALA A 81 -2.64 6.75 17.33
N ILE A 82 -2.26 7.75 16.51
CA ILE A 82 -3.20 8.70 15.90
C ILE A 82 -4.18 7.98 14.96
N ALA A 83 -3.68 7.06 14.14
CA ALA A 83 -4.49 6.25 13.25
C ALA A 83 -5.21 5.08 13.97
N GLY A 84 -4.96 4.91 15.28
CA GLY A 84 -5.26 3.76 16.13
C GLY A 84 -5.09 2.41 15.45
N LEU A 85 -3.87 2.19 14.98
CA LEU A 85 -3.32 0.93 14.55
C LEU A 85 -2.45 0.41 15.71
N GLU A 86 -2.89 -0.67 16.33
CA GLU A 86 -2.23 -1.27 17.51
C GLU A 86 -1.06 -2.19 17.12
N SER A 87 -0.95 -2.53 15.85
CA SER A 87 0.09 -3.40 15.31
C SER A 87 1.45 -2.70 15.31
N ARG A 88 2.41 -3.25 16.06
CA ARG A 88 3.83 -2.91 15.88
C ARG A 88 4.27 -3.43 14.51
N PRO A 89 5.05 -2.67 13.72
CA PRO A 89 5.62 -3.16 12.47
C PRO A 89 6.38 -4.45 12.70
N GLU A 90 5.96 -5.52 12.01
CA GLU A 90 6.73 -6.76 11.96
C GLU A 90 8.15 -6.39 11.48
N SER A 91 9.16 -6.81 12.25
CA SER A 91 10.54 -6.43 11.98
C SER A 91 10.99 -6.96 10.62
N GLY A 92 11.15 -6.09 9.62
CA GLY A 92 11.65 -6.45 8.29
C GLY A 92 10.78 -6.03 7.11
N GLY A 93 9.49 -5.74 7.32
CA GLY A 93 8.51 -5.55 6.24
C GLY A 93 8.89 -4.54 5.15
N PHE A 94 9.47 -3.40 5.53
CA PHE A 94 9.92 -2.40 4.55
C PHE A 94 11.03 -2.92 3.61
N ARG A 95 11.96 -3.73 4.12
CA ARG A 95 13.03 -4.31 3.29
C ARG A 95 12.48 -5.36 2.33
N GLU A 96 11.43 -6.07 2.75
CA GLU A 96 10.79 -7.11 1.93
C GLU A 96 10.08 -6.54 0.70
N LEU A 97 9.58 -5.30 0.76
CA LEU A 97 9.01 -4.59 -0.40
C LEU A 97 9.98 -4.53 -1.60
N PHE A 98 11.30 -4.53 -1.35
CA PHE A 98 12.33 -4.42 -2.38
C PHE A 98 13.04 -5.75 -2.67
N ARG A 99 12.57 -6.87 -2.10
CA ARG A 99 13.20 -8.19 -2.26
C ARG A 99 13.37 -8.59 -3.72
N ASP A 100 12.35 -8.30 -4.53
CA ASP A 100 12.28 -8.77 -5.91
C ASP A 100 12.70 -7.69 -6.93
N THR A 101 13.18 -6.51 -6.51
CA THR A 101 13.44 -5.36 -7.39
C THR A 101 14.24 -5.72 -8.65
N PHE A 102 15.31 -6.50 -8.49
CA PHE A 102 16.22 -6.89 -9.56
C PHE A 102 15.90 -8.24 -10.23
N LYS A 103 14.86 -8.94 -9.76
CA LYS A 103 14.44 -10.22 -10.36
C LYS A 103 13.97 -9.98 -11.80
N LYS A 104 14.38 -10.84 -12.74
CA LYS A 104 13.82 -10.85 -14.11
C LYS A 104 12.51 -11.65 -14.09
N ARG A 105 11.51 -11.16 -14.82
CA ARG A 105 10.22 -11.85 -15.02
C ARG A 105 9.99 -12.14 -16.48
N THR A 106 9.33 -13.24 -16.80
CA THR A 106 8.91 -13.55 -18.19
C THR A 106 7.66 -12.76 -18.57
N ILE A 107 7.31 -12.75 -19.87
CA ILE A 107 6.09 -12.06 -20.35
C ILE A 107 4.85 -12.73 -19.76
N GLU A 108 4.84 -14.06 -19.68
CA GLU A 108 3.74 -14.85 -19.13
C GLU A 108 3.53 -14.54 -17.64
N GLU A 109 4.62 -14.38 -16.86
CA GLU A 109 4.55 -13.95 -15.47
C GLU A 109 3.98 -12.54 -15.33
N MET A 110 4.28 -11.64 -16.28
CA MET A 110 3.71 -10.29 -16.30
C MET A 110 2.23 -10.29 -16.67
N ASP A 111 1.82 -11.07 -17.66
CA ASP A 111 0.42 -11.19 -18.08
C ASP A 111 -0.43 -11.79 -16.97
N SER A 112 0.05 -12.87 -16.34
CA SER A 112 -0.61 -13.50 -15.18
C SER A 112 -0.71 -12.54 -13.99
N HIS A 113 0.28 -11.66 -13.82
CA HIS A 113 0.29 -10.68 -12.74
C HIS A 113 -0.85 -9.64 -12.85
N PHE A 114 -1.25 -9.27 -14.08
CA PHE A 114 -2.37 -8.35 -14.33
C PHE A 114 -3.71 -9.04 -14.56
N ALA A 115 -3.70 -10.34 -14.84
CA ALA A 115 -4.89 -11.17 -14.93
C ALA A 115 -5.47 -11.50 -13.54
N VAL A 116 -5.88 -10.46 -12.80
CA VAL A 116 -6.47 -10.57 -11.45
C VAL A 116 -7.90 -10.03 -11.40
N GLY A 117 -8.67 -10.45 -10.41
CA GLY A 117 -10.02 -9.95 -10.14
C GLY A 117 -11.14 -10.45 -11.06
N SER A 118 -10.87 -11.41 -11.96
CA SER A 118 -11.93 -12.24 -12.57
C SER A 118 -12.32 -13.36 -11.61
N PRO A 119 -13.55 -13.92 -11.69
CA PRO A 119 -13.98 -15.02 -10.82
C PRO A 119 -12.99 -16.21 -10.78
N GLU A 120 -12.36 -16.52 -11.91
CA GLU A 120 -11.41 -17.63 -12.07
C GLU A 120 -10.01 -17.30 -11.54
N ALA A 121 -9.65 -16.01 -11.49
CA ALA A 121 -8.34 -15.53 -11.09
C ALA A 121 -8.24 -15.10 -9.61
N ILE A 122 -9.36 -15.12 -8.88
CA ILE A 122 -9.38 -14.79 -7.45
C ILE A 122 -8.90 -16.01 -6.65
N PRO A 123 -7.79 -15.91 -5.89
CA PRO A 123 -7.35 -17.00 -5.05
C PRO A 123 -8.37 -17.25 -3.91
N PRO A 124 -8.64 -18.53 -3.56
CA PRO A 124 -9.35 -18.88 -2.33
C PRO A 124 -8.66 -18.29 -1.11
N LEU A 125 -9.42 -17.99 -0.04
CA LEU A 125 -8.90 -17.30 1.14
C LEU A 125 -7.65 -17.99 1.73
N GLN A 126 -7.67 -19.32 1.82
CA GLN A 126 -6.58 -20.15 2.37
C GLN A 126 -5.31 -20.13 1.51
N LYS A 127 -5.40 -19.74 0.23
CA LYS A 127 -4.28 -19.67 -0.71
C LYS A 127 -3.68 -18.27 -0.86
N ILE A 128 -4.23 -17.27 -0.16
CA ILE A 128 -3.70 -15.91 -0.19
C ILE A 128 -2.42 -15.85 0.64
N ASP A 129 -1.31 -15.47 0.00
CA ASP A 129 -0.05 -15.19 0.69
C ASP A 129 -0.17 -13.88 1.49
N THR A 130 -0.05 -13.98 2.81
CA THR A 130 -0.12 -12.85 3.76
C THR A 130 1.25 -12.36 4.20
N SER A 131 2.33 -12.80 3.54
CA SER A 131 3.66 -12.21 3.68
C SER A 131 3.72 -10.82 3.04
N TRP A 132 4.78 -10.06 3.33
CA TRP A 132 4.93 -8.74 2.73
C TRP A 132 5.06 -8.86 1.20
N PRO A 133 4.26 -8.08 0.44
CA PRO A 133 4.34 -8.07 -1.02
C PRO A 133 5.69 -7.49 -1.46
N ALA A 134 6.13 -7.85 -2.67
CA ALA A 134 7.33 -7.29 -3.29
C ALA A 134 6.96 -6.62 -4.64
N PRO A 135 6.49 -5.36 -4.63
CA PRO A 135 6.13 -4.62 -5.84
C PRO A 135 7.32 -4.48 -6.81
N TRP A 136 7.10 -4.86 -8.06
CA TRP A 136 8.12 -4.97 -9.09
C TRP A 136 7.84 -4.07 -10.29
N VAL A 137 6.57 -3.95 -10.69
CA VAL A 137 6.13 -3.12 -11.81
C VAL A 137 6.25 -1.64 -11.44
N PHE A 138 5.82 -1.26 -10.23
CA PHE A 138 5.92 0.10 -9.72
C PHE A 138 7.30 0.73 -9.96
N LEU A 139 8.36 0.04 -9.54
CA LEU A 139 9.73 0.55 -9.62
C LEU A 139 10.19 0.77 -11.07
N ARG A 140 9.74 -0.06 -12.00
CA ARG A 140 10.05 0.09 -13.43
C ARG A 140 9.26 1.24 -14.04
N LEU A 141 7.98 1.34 -13.73
CA LEU A 141 7.13 2.42 -14.25
C LEU A 141 7.53 3.78 -13.71
N ILE A 142 7.89 3.90 -12.42
CA ILE A 142 8.34 5.17 -11.86
C ILE A 142 9.69 5.58 -12.47
N THR A 143 10.62 4.63 -12.64
CA THR A 143 11.91 4.88 -13.29
C THR A 143 11.72 5.32 -14.73
N PHE A 144 10.89 4.60 -15.49
CA PHE A 144 10.54 4.95 -16.87
C PHE A 144 9.90 6.33 -16.96
N SER A 145 8.97 6.65 -16.05
CA SER A 145 8.27 7.94 -16.02
C SER A 145 9.24 9.08 -15.69
N ILE A 146 10.17 8.90 -14.74
CA ILE A 146 11.20 9.88 -14.39
C ILE A 146 12.15 10.11 -15.58
N VAL A 147 12.72 9.03 -16.13
CA VAL A 147 13.65 9.14 -17.27
C VAL A 147 12.95 9.76 -18.48
N GLY A 148 11.72 9.35 -18.76
CA GLY A 148 10.90 9.90 -19.82
C GLY A 148 10.60 11.39 -19.61
N THR A 149 10.22 11.78 -18.39
CA THR A 149 10.00 13.20 -18.02
C THR A 149 11.25 14.04 -18.26
N LEU A 150 12.42 13.54 -17.86
CA LEU A 150 13.70 14.23 -18.09
C LEU A 150 14.07 14.28 -19.58
N GLY A 151 13.80 13.21 -20.34
CA GLY A 151 14.04 13.14 -21.78
C GLY A 151 13.17 14.11 -22.57
N PHE A 152 11.87 14.19 -22.25
CA PHE A 152 10.96 15.15 -22.86
C PHE A 152 11.29 16.60 -22.48
N TYR A 153 11.71 16.85 -21.24
CA TYR A 153 12.24 18.15 -20.86
C TYR A 153 13.49 18.53 -21.66
N TRP A 154 14.43 17.59 -21.84
CA TRP A 154 15.60 17.82 -22.69
C TRP A 154 15.22 18.12 -24.14
N LEU A 155 14.25 17.40 -24.71
CA LEU A 155 13.73 17.68 -26.05
C LEU A 155 13.10 19.07 -26.14
N LEU A 156 12.33 19.49 -25.13
CA LEU A 156 11.72 20.82 -25.07
C LEU A 156 12.81 21.91 -25.12
N LEU A 157 13.88 21.75 -24.35
CA LEU A 157 15.02 22.69 -24.35
C LEU A 157 15.75 22.75 -25.70
N ARG A 158 15.80 21.64 -26.44
CA ARG A 158 16.53 21.54 -27.72
C ARG A 158 15.70 22.00 -28.90
N MET A 159 14.46 21.54 -29.01
CA MET A 159 13.59 21.79 -30.14
C MET A 159 12.88 23.14 -30.03
N LYS A 160 12.62 23.61 -28.79
CA LYS A 160 11.83 24.83 -28.52
C LYS A 160 10.44 24.80 -29.19
N ASP A 161 9.91 23.59 -29.37
CA ASP A 161 8.61 23.32 -29.98
C ASP A 161 7.68 22.75 -28.92
N SER A 162 6.44 23.25 -28.85
CA SER A 162 5.43 22.79 -27.91
C SER A 162 4.86 21.41 -28.28
N ILE A 163 5.18 20.84 -29.44
CA ILE A 163 4.72 19.50 -29.83
C ILE A 163 5.16 18.39 -28.85
N VAL A 164 6.24 18.60 -28.10
CA VAL A 164 6.73 17.65 -27.08
C VAL A 164 6.00 17.76 -25.74
N LEU A 165 5.23 18.84 -25.54
CA LEU A 165 4.52 19.14 -24.29
C LEU A 165 3.54 18.02 -23.87
N PRO A 166 2.70 17.46 -24.75
CA PRO A 166 1.80 16.37 -24.37
C PRO A 166 2.56 15.17 -23.82
N GLY A 167 3.67 14.76 -24.46
CA GLY A 167 4.49 13.65 -23.98
C GLY A 167 5.09 13.91 -22.60
N TRP A 168 5.49 15.16 -22.33
CA TRP A 168 5.97 15.55 -21.00
C TRP A 168 4.86 15.48 -19.94
N ILE A 169 3.65 15.92 -20.28
CA ILE A 169 2.47 15.82 -19.42
C ILE A 169 2.11 14.36 -19.14
N PHE A 170 2.08 13.50 -20.15
CA PHE A 170 1.76 12.09 -19.96
C PHE A 170 2.76 11.38 -19.03
N LEU A 171 4.06 11.67 -19.13
CA LEU A 171 5.05 10.99 -18.30
C LEU A 171 5.19 11.60 -16.90
N GLY A 172 5.17 12.93 -16.81
CA GLY A 172 5.32 13.64 -15.53
C GLY A 172 4.03 13.67 -14.72
N ALA A 173 2.94 14.12 -15.32
CA ALA A 173 1.66 14.28 -14.64
C ALA A 173 0.91 12.96 -14.49
N PHE A 174 0.90 12.07 -15.49
CA PHE A 174 0.19 10.79 -15.39
C PHE A 174 1.09 9.64 -14.94
N GLY A 175 2.27 9.50 -15.56
CA GLY A 175 3.16 8.35 -15.35
C GLY A 175 3.60 8.16 -13.90
N ILE A 176 3.99 9.25 -13.22
CA ILE A 176 4.46 9.16 -11.83
C ILE A 176 3.31 8.79 -10.86
N PRO A 177 2.16 9.50 -10.79
CA PRO A 177 1.07 9.06 -9.93
C PRO A 177 0.57 7.66 -10.27
N PHE A 178 0.50 7.32 -11.56
CA PHE A 178 0.08 6.00 -12.01
C PHE A 178 1.05 4.91 -11.53
N SER A 179 2.36 5.16 -11.54
CA SER A 179 3.33 4.21 -10.98
C SER A 179 3.03 3.95 -9.49
N VAL A 180 2.77 4.99 -8.70
CA VAL A 180 2.44 4.85 -7.27
C VAL A 180 1.13 4.09 -7.08
N LEU A 181 0.14 4.26 -7.96
CA LEU A 181 -1.05 3.40 -8.00
C LEU A 181 -0.68 1.92 -8.24
N MET A 182 0.26 1.63 -9.14
CA MET A 182 0.71 0.25 -9.37
C MET A 182 1.35 -0.37 -8.14
N PHE A 183 2.02 0.41 -7.29
CA PHE A 183 2.45 -0.09 -5.97
C PHE A 183 1.25 -0.62 -5.18
N PHE A 184 0.16 0.15 -5.08
CA PHE A 184 -1.03 -0.29 -4.35
C PHE A 184 -1.71 -1.51 -4.98
N LEU A 185 -1.72 -1.60 -6.32
CA LEU A 185 -2.22 -2.79 -7.02
C LEU A 185 -1.40 -4.03 -6.65
N GLU A 186 -0.07 -3.91 -6.66
CA GLU A 186 0.85 -5.00 -6.33
C GLU A 186 0.81 -5.39 -4.85
N THR A 187 0.48 -4.45 -3.95
CA THR A 187 0.30 -4.73 -2.52
C THR A 187 -1.07 -5.32 -2.17
N ASN A 188 -2.05 -5.30 -3.09
CA ASN A 188 -3.35 -5.91 -2.85
C ASN A 188 -3.28 -7.44 -2.99
N VAL A 189 -2.80 -8.12 -1.94
CA VAL A 189 -2.62 -9.58 -1.94
C VAL A 189 -3.92 -10.36 -2.14
N ALA A 190 -5.08 -9.75 -1.86
CA ALA A 190 -6.38 -10.36 -2.13
C ALA A 190 -6.64 -10.59 -3.61
N ARG A 191 -5.96 -9.87 -4.51
CA ARG A 191 -6.04 -10.00 -5.99
C ARG A 191 -7.47 -10.07 -6.55
N ASN A 192 -8.39 -9.45 -5.83
CA ASN A 192 -9.83 -9.52 -6.10
C ASN A 192 -10.34 -8.30 -6.86
N VAL A 193 -9.52 -7.31 -7.16
CA VAL A 193 -9.88 -6.12 -7.94
C VAL A 193 -9.28 -6.22 -9.33
N SER A 194 -10.11 -6.18 -10.36
CA SER A 194 -9.63 -6.23 -11.74
C SER A 194 -9.00 -4.91 -12.16
N PHE A 195 -8.03 -4.99 -13.08
CA PHE A 195 -7.37 -3.82 -13.63
C PHE A 195 -8.35 -2.83 -14.28
N TYR A 196 -9.42 -3.33 -14.91
CA TYR A 196 -10.52 -2.50 -15.42
C TYR A 196 -11.15 -1.62 -14.32
N ARG A 197 -11.41 -2.17 -13.12
CA ARG A 197 -11.98 -1.41 -12.00
C ARG A 197 -11.01 -0.34 -11.49
N VAL A 198 -9.72 -0.67 -11.46
CA VAL A 198 -8.64 0.27 -11.10
C VAL A 198 -8.60 1.45 -12.09
N LEU A 199 -8.58 1.16 -13.40
CA LEU A 199 -8.62 2.20 -14.43
C LEU A 199 -9.90 3.04 -14.37
N LYS A 200 -11.05 2.40 -14.11
CA LYS A 200 -12.33 3.10 -13.95
C LYS A 200 -12.29 4.09 -12.78
N LEU A 201 -11.72 3.71 -11.65
CA LEU A 201 -11.55 4.60 -10.49
C LEU A 201 -10.53 5.71 -10.77
N PHE A 202 -9.41 5.38 -11.41
CA PHE A 202 -8.40 6.35 -11.82
C PHE A 202 -8.98 7.43 -12.74
N MET A 203 -9.71 7.02 -13.78
CA MET A 203 -10.33 7.94 -14.74
C MET A 203 -11.56 8.64 -14.14
N LEU A 204 -12.64 7.88 -13.90
CA LEU A 204 -13.94 8.46 -13.55
C LEU A 204 -13.99 8.94 -12.11
N GLY A 205 -13.36 8.20 -11.19
CA GLY A 205 -13.27 8.62 -9.79
C GLY A 205 -12.37 9.84 -9.62
N GLY A 206 -11.22 9.88 -10.30
CA GLY A 206 -10.35 11.06 -10.35
C GLY A 206 -11.08 12.30 -10.87
N LEU A 207 -11.77 12.22 -12.01
CA LEU A 207 -12.56 13.33 -12.56
C LEU A 207 -13.72 13.74 -11.65
N LEU A 208 -14.48 12.78 -11.11
CA LEU A 208 -15.58 13.05 -10.20
C LEU A 208 -15.09 13.77 -8.94
N SER A 209 -13.93 13.37 -8.40
CA SER A 209 -13.36 14.02 -7.22
C SER A 209 -12.95 15.48 -7.47
N LEU A 210 -12.47 15.83 -8.67
CA LEU A 210 -12.20 17.23 -9.03
C LEU A 210 -13.49 18.07 -9.10
N ILE A 211 -14.56 17.52 -9.69
CA ILE A 211 -15.86 18.19 -9.74
C ILE A 211 -16.41 18.38 -8.33
N ALA A 212 -16.35 17.35 -7.49
CA ALA A 212 -16.77 17.41 -6.11
C ALA A 212 -15.95 18.43 -5.29
N THR A 213 -14.63 18.51 -5.51
CA THR A 213 -13.78 19.55 -4.93
C THR A 213 -14.25 20.95 -5.30
N ALA A 214 -14.54 21.20 -6.58
CA ALA A 214 -15.00 22.52 -7.04
C ALA A 214 -16.31 22.93 -6.35
N ILE A 215 -17.27 22.01 -6.27
CA ILE A 215 -18.57 22.22 -5.59
C ILE A 215 -18.36 22.47 -4.09
N LEU A 216 -17.58 21.63 -3.41
CA LEU A 216 -17.33 21.79 -1.97
C LEU A 216 -16.58 23.09 -1.65
N ASN A 217 -15.68 23.53 -2.54
CA ASN A 217 -14.98 24.80 -2.37
C ASN A 217 -15.94 25.99 -2.45
N GLU A 218 -16.89 25.97 -3.39
CA GLU A 218 -17.93 27.01 -3.51
C GLU A 218 -18.89 27.00 -2.32
N MET A 219 -19.29 25.81 -1.84
CA MET A 219 -20.24 25.68 -0.73
C MET A 219 -19.67 26.09 0.62
N THR A 220 -18.38 25.84 0.87
CA THR A 220 -17.79 26.00 2.20
C THR A 220 -17.06 27.33 2.40
N ASP A 221 -16.61 27.97 1.32
CA ASP A 221 -15.79 29.18 1.32
C ASP A 221 -14.60 29.14 2.29
N LEU A 222 -14.06 27.95 2.60
CA LEU A 222 -12.92 27.82 3.51
C LEU A 222 -11.66 28.53 2.98
N GLY A 223 -11.59 28.72 1.66
CA GLY A 223 -10.50 29.46 1.01
C GLY A 223 -10.36 30.91 1.50
N SER A 224 -11.46 31.56 1.92
CA SER A 224 -11.44 32.97 2.33
C SER A 224 -10.59 33.23 3.58
N TRP A 225 -10.47 32.24 4.48
CA TRP A 225 -9.69 32.38 5.72
C TRP A 225 -8.53 31.37 5.86
N MET A 226 -8.59 30.19 5.22
CA MET A 226 -7.49 29.21 5.25
C MET A 226 -6.50 29.35 4.08
N GLY A 227 -6.85 30.14 3.05
CA GLY A 227 -6.08 30.24 1.81
C GLY A 227 -5.90 28.86 1.15
N ALA A 228 -4.71 28.59 0.60
CA ALA A 228 -4.40 27.32 -0.08
C ALA A 228 -4.50 26.09 0.83
N SER A 229 -4.49 26.27 2.16
CA SER A 229 -4.62 25.17 3.12
C SER A 229 -6.03 24.56 3.15
N SER A 230 -7.06 25.27 2.65
CA SER A 230 -8.43 24.77 2.57
C SER A 230 -8.56 23.53 1.66
N ALA A 231 -7.66 23.39 0.69
CA ALA A 231 -7.58 22.22 -0.20
C ALA A 231 -7.44 20.91 0.59
N GLY A 232 -6.78 20.94 1.75
CA GLY A 232 -6.64 19.77 2.63
C GLY A 232 -7.97 19.11 2.98
N PRO A 233 -8.83 19.74 3.79
CA PRO A 233 -10.14 19.18 4.13
C PRO A 233 -11.08 19.03 2.93
N ILE A 234 -11.10 19.99 2.00
CA ILE A 234 -12.05 19.98 0.88
C ILE A 234 -11.76 18.82 -0.07
N GLU A 235 -10.52 18.71 -0.54
CA GLU A 235 -10.21 17.73 -1.57
C GLU A 235 -10.13 16.32 -1.03
N GLU A 236 -9.62 16.09 0.19
CA GLU A 236 -9.58 14.74 0.74
C GLU A 236 -11.00 14.22 1.01
N ALA A 237 -11.93 15.08 1.44
CA ALA A 237 -13.34 14.73 1.53
C ALA A 237 -13.94 14.39 0.15
N ALA A 238 -13.72 15.23 -0.87
CA ALA A 238 -14.19 15.01 -2.23
C ALA A 238 -13.69 13.67 -2.83
N LYS A 239 -12.40 13.37 -2.64
CA LYS A 239 -11.79 12.12 -3.14
C LYS A 239 -12.37 10.89 -2.45
N VAL A 240 -12.53 10.91 -1.12
CA VAL A 240 -13.14 9.78 -0.40
C VAL A 240 -14.60 9.57 -0.83
N LEU A 241 -15.38 10.65 -0.98
CA LEU A 241 -16.76 10.55 -1.48
C LEU A 241 -16.80 9.93 -2.89
N ALA A 242 -15.88 10.30 -3.77
CA ALA A 242 -15.77 9.68 -5.10
C ALA A 242 -15.42 8.19 -5.02
N VAL A 243 -14.49 7.80 -4.13
CA VAL A 243 -14.19 6.37 -3.87
C VAL A 243 -15.45 5.62 -3.44
N ILE A 244 -16.18 6.15 -2.46
CA ILE A 244 -17.40 5.52 -1.92
C ILE A 244 -18.47 5.39 -3.01
N ALA A 245 -18.73 6.47 -3.77
CA ALA A 245 -19.72 6.48 -4.84
C ALA A 245 -19.49 5.38 -5.88
N PHE A 246 -18.22 5.05 -6.16
CA PHE A 246 -17.86 3.99 -7.12
C PHE A 246 -17.72 2.60 -6.52
N ALA A 247 -17.07 2.45 -5.37
CA ALA A 247 -16.61 1.16 -4.89
C ALA A 247 -17.46 0.58 -3.76
N ALA A 248 -18.27 1.37 -3.05
CA ALA A 248 -19.04 0.88 -1.90
C ALA A 248 -20.12 -0.16 -2.27
N ARG A 249 -20.51 -0.23 -3.55
CA ARG A 249 -21.41 -1.26 -4.08
C ARG A 249 -20.75 -2.62 -4.33
N TRP A 250 -19.42 -2.72 -4.25
CA TRP A 250 -18.66 -3.95 -4.50
C TRP A 250 -18.51 -4.77 -3.22
N LYS A 251 -19.59 -5.46 -2.83
CA LYS A 251 -19.69 -6.21 -1.56
C LYS A 251 -18.61 -7.27 -1.36
N ASP A 252 -18.08 -7.82 -2.45
CA ASP A 252 -17.03 -8.84 -2.46
C ASP A 252 -15.61 -8.28 -2.22
N LYS A 253 -15.48 -6.96 -1.98
CA LYS A 253 -14.20 -6.26 -1.79
C LYS A 253 -14.07 -5.66 -0.39
N ARG A 254 -14.32 -6.45 0.65
CA ARG A 254 -14.36 -6.04 2.07
C ARG A 254 -13.03 -5.62 2.72
N TRP A 255 -11.89 -6.07 2.20
CA TRP A 255 -10.59 -5.88 2.84
C TRP A 255 -10.15 -4.40 2.84
N SER A 256 -9.48 -3.97 3.91
CA SER A 256 -8.87 -2.63 3.97
C SER A 256 -7.82 -2.42 2.88
N LEU A 257 -7.14 -3.48 2.43
CA LEU A 257 -6.25 -3.46 1.26
C LEU A 257 -6.98 -3.08 -0.04
N ASN A 258 -8.26 -3.43 -0.19
CA ASN A 258 -9.06 -2.96 -1.32
C ASN A 258 -9.31 -1.46 -1.21
N GLY A 259 -9.62 -0.97 0.00
CA GLY A 259 -9.75 0.45 0.29
C GLY A 259 -8.49 1.24 -0.05
N LEU A 260 -7.30 0.72 0.30
CA LEU A 260 -6.02 1.30 -0.10
C LEU A 260 -5.93 1.43 -1.63
N LEU A 261 -6.19 0.36 -2.37
CA LEU A 261 -6.15 0.36 -3.83
C LEU A 261 -7.18 1.32 -4.45
N PHE A 262 -8.40 1.36 -3.91
CA PHE A 262 -9.45 2.24 -4.43
C PHE A 262 -9.10 3.71 -4.20
N GLY A 263 -8.64 4.05 -3.00
CA GLY A 263 -8.20 5.40 -2.67
C GLY A 263 -6.98 5.82 -3.48
N ALA A 264 -5.99 4.94 -3.64
CA ALA A 264 -4.84 5.18 -4.50
C ALA A 264 -5.25 5.42 -5.95
N SER A 265 -6.25 4.70 -6.45
CA SER A 265 -6.75 4.85 -7.83
C SER A 265 -7.31 6.26 -8.04
N VAL A 266 -8.23 6.68 -7.17
CA VAL A 266 -8.83 8.03 -7.24
C VAL A 266 -7.79 9.11 -6.98
N GLY A 267 -6.93 8.96 -5.98
CA GLY A 267 -5.88 9.93 -5.65
C GLY A 267 -4.85 10.10 -6.76
N ALA A 268 -4.48 9.03 -7.46
CA ALA A 268 -3.60 9.10 -8.63
C ALA A 268 -4.29 9.78 -9.81
N GLY A 269 -5.57 9.49 -10.05
CA GLY A 269 -6.37 10.16 -11.07
C GLY A 269 -6.47 11.65 -10.83
N PHE A 270 -6.87 12.03 -9.60
CA PHE A 270 -6.92 13.42 -9.16
C PHE A 270 -5.59 14.12 -9.37
N ALA A 271 -4.49 13.54 -8.87
CA ALA A 271 -3.15 14.13 -9.01
C ALA A 271 -2.76 14.34 -10.47
N ALA A 272 -3.08 13.38 -11.35
CA ALA A 272 -2.73 13.45 -12.76
C ALA A 272 -3.50 14.56 -13.50
N PHE A 273 -4.83 14.58 -13.36
CA PHE A 273 -5.68 15.58 -14.01
C PHE A 273 -5.44 16.99 -13.45
N GLU A 274 -5.28 17.12 -12.13
CA GLU A 274 -5.00 18.41 -11.49
C GLU A 274 -3.65 18.98 -11.96
N THR A 275 -2.62 18.13 -12.00
CA THR A 275 -1.29 18.52 -12.49
C THR A 275 -1.33 18.94 -13.96
N ALA A 276 -2.01 18.18 -14.82
CA ALA A 276 -2.21 18.56 -16.22
C ALA A 276 -2.95 19.91 -16.37
N GLY A 277 -3.96 20.18 -15.52
CA GLY A 277 -4.67 21.46 -15.50
C GLY A 277 -3.79 22.65 -15.10
N TYR A 278 -2.97 22.50 -14.05
CA TYR A 278 -2.02 23.55 -13.65
C TYR A 278 -1.05 23.91 -14.76
N ILE A 279 -0.58 22.89 -15.46
CA ILE A 279 0.37 22.99 -16.55
C ILE A 279 -0.21 23.75 -17.74
N LEU A 280 -1.43 23.39 -18.17
CA LEU A 280 -2.02 23.92 -19.39
C LEU A 280 -2.55 25.35 -19.25
N GLY A 281 -2.92 25.80 -18.03
CA GLY A 281 -3.64 27.06 -17.90
C GLY A 281 -3.42 27.88 -16.64
N ARG A 282 -2.63 27.41 -15.66
CA ARG A 282 -2.48 28.13 -14.38
C ARG A 282 -1.05 28.35 -13.90
N SER A 283 -0.02 27.89 -14.60
CA SER A 283 1.38 28.06 -14.19
C SER A 283 1.72 29.53 -13.87
N SER A 284 1.33 30.46 -14.75
CA SER A 284 1.51 31.90 -14.58
C SER A 284 0.76 32.49 -13.37
N GLN A 285 -0.40 31.96 -13.00
CA GLN A 285 -1.20 32.39 -11.86
C GLN A 285 -0.52 32.07 -10.51
N TYR A 286 0.34 31.05 -10.47
CA TYR A 286 1.11 30.67 -9.28
C TYR A 286 2.53 31.27 -9.25
N GLY A 287 2.84 32.21 -10.14
CA GLY A 287 4.17 32.83 -10.23
C GLY A 287 5.29 31.83 -10.58
N MET A 288 4.93 30.66 -11.12
CA MET A 288 5.86 29.59 -11.46
C MET A 288 5.93 29.43 -12.97
N THR A 289 7.12 29.15 -13.48
CA THR A 289 7.23 28.68 -14.87
C THR A 289 6.52 27.33 -14.98
N PHE A 290 5.98 27.03 -16.16
CA PHE A 290 5.37 25.74 -16.43
C PHE A 290 6.33 24.57 -16.09
N GLU A 291 7.62 24.75 -16.38
CA GLU A 291 8.67 23.79 -16.08
C GLU A 291 8.84 23.55 -14.58
N SER A 292 8.93 24.64 -13.80
CA SER A 292 9.10 24.54 -12.34
C SER A 292 7.87 23.89 -11.67
N MET A 293 6.67 24.19 -12.16
CA MET A 293 5.43 23.53 -11.73
C MET A 293 5.47 22.04 -12.02
N MET A 294 5.82 21.65 -13.26
CA MET A 294 5.92 20.24 -13.65
C MET A 294 6.89 19.49 -12.74
N PHE A 295 8.13 19.99 -12.60
CA PHE A 295 9.14 19.33 -11.79
C PHE A 295 8.73 19.21 -10.33
N ASN A 296 8.15 20.26 -9.76
CA ASN A 296 7.70 20.21 -8.37
C ASN A 296 6.62 19.16 -8.16
N ARG A 297 5.59 19.16 -9.01
CA ARG A 297 4.45 18.24 -8.88
C ARG A 297 4.83 16.79 -9.22
N ALA A 298 5.69 16.59 -10.22
CA ALA A 298 6.24 15.29 -10.57
C ALA A 298 7.12 14.70 -9.46
N LEU A 299 8.07 15.49 -8.94
CA LEU A 299 9.02 15.05 -7.92
C LEU A 299 8.33 14.64 -6.62
N TRP A 300 7.34 15.42 -6.19
CA TRP A 300 6.68 15.22 -4.91
C TRP A 300 5.43 14.33 -4.99
N SER A 301 4.93 14.01 -6.19
CA SER A 301 3.74 13.18 -6.40
C SER A 301 3.69 11.90 -5.55
N PRO A 302 4.79 11.12 -5.38
CA PRO A 302 4.78 9.92 -4.55
C PRO A 302 4.50 10.14 -3.06
N PHE A 303 4.48 11.39 -2.58
CA PHE A 303 4.30 11.77 -1.18
C PHE A 303 2.97 12.50 -0.92
N CYS A 304 2.11 12.63 -1.93
CA CYS A 304 0.92 13.48 -1.88
C CYS A 304 -0.40 12.69 -2.07
N HIS A 305 -1.32 13.22 -2.88
CA HIS A 305 -2.72 12.78 -2.98
C HIS A 305 -2.92 11.26 -3.06
N VAL A 306 -2.06 10.52 -3.77
CA VAL A 306 -2.19 9.05 -3.90
C VAL A 306 -2.21 8.37 -2.53
N ILE A 307 -1.23 8.67 -1.68
CA ILE A 307 -1.09 8.03 -0.36
C ILE A 307 -2.10 8.59 0.65
N TRP A 308 -2.48 9.87 0.55
CA TRP A 308 -3.47 10.48 1.44
C TRP A 308 -4.85 9.88 1.23
N THR A 309 -5.30 9.80 -0.02
CA THR A 309 -6.60 9.23 -0.36
C THR A 309 -6.63 7.72 -0.14
N ALA A 310 -5.53 7.01 -0.43
CA ALA A 310 -5.41 5.58 -0.09
C ALA A 310 -5.63 5.33 1.41
N ALA A 311 -4.97 6.10 2.28
CA ALA A 311 -5.09 5.92 3.72
C ALA A 311 -6.52 6.19 4.23
N ALA A 312 -7.16 7.27 3.78
CA ALA A 312 -8.53 7.59 4.18
C ALA A 312 -9.54 6.54 3.69
N ALA A 313 -9.40 6.07 2.44
CA ALA A 313 -10.26 5.02 1.88
C ALA A 313 -10.07 3.67 2.58
N ALA A 314 -8.85 3.30 2.96
CA ALA A 314 -8.56 2.10 3.74
C ALA A 314 -9.24 2.12 5.11
N ALA A 315 -9.17 3.26 5.80
CA ALA A 315 -9.85 3.45 7.07
C ALA A 315 -11.38 3.35 6.94
N PHE A 316 -11.95 3.91 5.87
CA PHE A 316 -13.37 3.78 5.57
C PHE A 316 -13.77 2.31 5.29
N TRP A 317 -12.99 1.60 4.47
CA TRP A 317 -13.23 0.18 4.17
C TRP A 317 -13.13 -0.70 5.42
N LYS A 318 -12.23 -0.37 6.35
CA LYS A 318 -12.15 -1.04 7.65
C LYS A 318 -13.40 -0.84 8.50
N VAL A 319 -13.99 0.36 8.48
CA VAL A 319 -15.26 0.65 9.16
C VAL A 319 -16.43 -0.06 8.49
N MET A 320 -16.47 -0.04 7.16
CA MET A 320 -17.52 -0.69 6.37
C MET A 320 -17.49 -2.21 6.55
N ALA A 321 -16.30 -2.82 6.46
CA ALA A 321 -16.06 -4.26 6.54
C ALA A 321 -17.01 -5.05 5.61
N ASP A 322 -17.79 -5.99 6.14
CA ASP A 322 -18.80 -6.76 5.40
C ASP A 322 -20.19 -6.11 5.35
N ARG A 323 -20.35 -4.92 5.93
CA ARG A 323 -21.64 -4.24 5.98
C ARG A 323 -21.88 -3.43 4.72
N ASP A 324 -23.15 -3.29 4.35
CA ASP A 324 -23.54 -2.35 3.31
C ASP A 324 -23.20 -0.90 3.72
N PHE A 325 -23.00 -0.06 2.71
CA PHE A 325 -22.77 1.36 2.90
C PHE A 325 -23.93 2.00 3.66
N SER A 326 -23.59 2.75 4.70
CA SER A 326 -24.50 3.60 5.45
C SER A 326 -23.85 4.94 5.71
N VAL A 327 -24.61 6.03 5.56
CA VAL A 327 -24.14 7.40 5.84
C VAL A 327 -23.59 7.52 7.26
N GLY A 328 -24.13 6.77 8.23
CA GLY A 328 -23.63 6.78 9.61
C GLY A 328 -22.18 6.32 9.75
N GLN A 329 -21.66 5.51 8.81
CA GLN A 329 -20.25 5.08 8.80
C GLN A 329 -19.28 6.25 8.53
N LEU A 330 -19.74 7.31 7.85
CA LEU A 330 -18.93 8.51 7.62
C LEU A 330 -18.63 9.28 8.91
N ALA A 331 -19.46 9.10 9.94
CA ALA A 331 -19.28 9.70 11.26
C ALA A 331 -18.46 8.81 12.23
N ASP A 332 -18.01 7.62 11.79
CA ASP A 332 -17.24 6.72 12.65
C ASP A 332 -15.84 7.31 12.94
N TRP A 333 -15.51 7.46 14.22
CA TRP A 333 -14.26 8.07 14.66
C TRP A 333 -13.01 7.34 14.14
N ARG A 334 -13.09 6.02 13.91
CA ARG A 334 -11.98 5.22 13.37
C ARG A 334 -11.60 5.65 11.97
N PHE A 335 -12.60 6.07 11.18
CA PHE A 335 -12.40 6.66 9.85
C PHE A 335 -12.03 8.14 9.95
N LEU A 336 -12.79 8.93 10.71
CA LEU A 336 -12.60 10.38 10.81
C LEU A 336 -11.20 10.77 11.28
N ARG A 337 -10.62 10.06 12.26
CA ARG A 337 -9.25 10.37 12.73
C ARG A 337 -8.19 10.24 11.62
N VAL A 338 -8.36 9.27 10.70
CA VAL A 338 -7.43 9.08 9.58
C VAL A 338 -7.68 10.12 8.50
N LEU A 339 -8.96 10.41 8.18
CA LEU A 339 -9.32 11.49 7.25
C LEU A 339 -8.78 12.84 7.72
N LEU A 340 -8.96 13.18 9.00
CA LEU A 340 -8.47 14.41 9.61
C LEU A 340 -6.95 14.49 9.61
N LEU A 341 -6.26 13.36 9.86
CA LEU A 341 -4.81 13.29 9.77
C LEU A 341 -4.32 13.61 8.36
N VAL A 342 -4.88 12.98 7.32
CA VAL A 342 -4.43 13.22 5.94
C VAL A 342 -4.84 14.60 5.43
N ALA A 343 -6.03 15.08 5.79
CA ALA A 343 -6.47 16.44 5.49
C ALA A 343 -5.56 17.49 6.15
N GLY A 344 -5.11 17.24 7.39
CA GLY A 344 -4.15 18.08 8.10
C GLY A 344 -2.76 18.06 7.44
N ILE A 345 -2.25 16.88 7.09
CA ILE A 345 -1.00 16.73 6.33
C ILE A 345 -1.06 17.55 5.04
N HIS A 346 -2.16 17.43 4.30
CA HIS A 346 -2.37 18.16 3.05
C HIS A 346 -2.51 19.67 3.28
N ALA A 347 -3.25 20.12 4.28
CA ALA A 347 -3.33 21.53 4.64
C ALA A 347 -1.95 22.13 4.96
N VAL A 348 -1.12 21.41 5.73
CA VAL A 348 0.26 21.83 6.03
C VAL A 348 1.15 21.81 4.78
N TRP A 349 0.94 20.87 3.87
CA TRP A 349 1.63 20.82 2.58
C TRP A 349 1.44 22.14 1.81
N ASN A 350 0.20 22.63 1.72
CA ASN A 350 -0.16 23.85 1.00
C ASN A 350 0.06 25.13 1.81
N SER A 351 0.28 25.03 3.11
CA SER A 351 0.54 26.20 3.97
C SER A 351 1.88 26.87 3.66
N PRO A 352 2.04 28.17 3.96
CA PRO A 352 3.33 28.88 3.84
C PRO A 352 4.36 28.44 4.89
N PHE A 353 4.01 27.51 5.78
CA PHE A 353 4.92 26.99 6.80
C PHE A 353 6.20 26.44 6.16
N SER A 354 7.32 26.76 6.80
CA SER A 354 8.64 26.20 6.55
C SER A 354 9.42 26.15 7.86
N PHE A 355 10.33 25.19 8.00
CA PHE A 355 11.14 25.10 9.21
C PHE A 355 12.14 26.28 9.31
N PRO A 356 12.07 27.10 10.37
CA PRO A 356 12.81 28.37 10.41
C PRO A 356 14.32 28.20 10.62
N PHE A 357 14.77 27.07 11.16
CA PHE A 357 16.16 26.84 11.58
C PHE A 357 17.12 26.41 10.46
N VAL A 358 16.63 26.14 9.25
CA VAL A 358 17.45 25.76 8.06
C VAL A 358 17.30 26.76 6.89
N GLY A 359 16.61 27.87 7.10
CA GLY A 359 16.27 28.84 6.06
C GLY A 359 15.07 28.41 5.19
N PRO A 360 14.47 29.33 4.40
CA PRO A 360 13.17 29.09 3.74
C PRO A 360 13.17 27.94 2.73
N GLU A 361 14.20 27.83 1.89
CA GLU A 361 14.27 26.81 0.83
C GLU A 361 14.37 25.39 1.41
N TRP A 362 15.37 25.16 2.26
CA TRP A 362 15.57 23.88 2.95
C TRP A 362 14.46 23.58 3.95
N GLY A 363 13.88 24.62 4.57
CA GLY A 363 12.74 24.48 5.47
C GLY A 363 11.50 23.96 4.76
N GLY A 364 11.26 24.38 3.52
CA GLY A 364 10.20 23.85 2.66
C GLY A 364 10.45 22.41 2.21
N VAL A 365 11.68 22.07 1.85
CA VAL A 365 12.06 20.68 1.50
C VAL A 365 11.88 19.76 2.71
N LEU A 366 12.39 20.16 3.88
CA LEU A 366 12.29 19.38 5.11
C LEU A 366 10.83 19.19 5.54
N LYS A 367 9.96 20.20 5.36
CA LYS A 367 8.51 20.06 5.53
C LYS A 367 7.96 18.92 4.66
N ARG A 368 8.21 18.95 3.34
CA ARG A 368 7.68 17.95 2.40
C ARG A 368 8.19 16.54 2.72
N LEU A 369 9.47 16.40 3.06
CA LEU A 369 10.05 15.12 3.48
C LEU A 369 9.41 14.61 4.78
N SER A 370 9.16 15.49 5.75
CA SER A 370 8.54 15.11 7.02
C SER A 370 7.10 14.64 6.83
N LEU A 371 6.30 15.39 6.07
CA LEU A 371 4.92 15.02 5.73
C LEU A 371 4.85 13.72 4.92
N GLY A 372 5.75 13.57 3.95
CA GLY A 372 5.88 12.34 3.17
C GLY A 372 6.24 11.14 4.03
N LEU A 373 7.17 11.31 4.98
CA LEU A 373 7.56 10.25 5.91
C LEU A 373 6.40 9.84 6.83
N ILE A 374 5.63 10.80 7.35
CA ILE A 374 4.41 10.52 8.13
C ILE A 374 3.39 9.75 7.27
N GLY A 375 3.12 10.22 6.06
CA GLY A 375 2.18 9.59 5.14
C GLY A 375 2.57 8.16 4.76
N TRP A 376 3.83 7.91 4.41
CA TRP A 376 4.29 6.56 4.10
C TRP A 376 4.33 5.65 5.33
N THR A 377 4.67 6.16 6.51
CA THR A 377 4.55 5.40 7.76
C THR A 377 3.12 4.93 7.98
N LEU A 378 2.13 5.81 7.76
CA LEU A 378 0.71 5.47 7.83
C LEU A 378 0.33 4.39 6.81
N ILE A 379 0.78 4.51 5.55
CA ILE A 379 0.53 3.49 4.51
C ILE A 379 1.09 2.13 4.89
N LEU A 380 2.33 2.07 5.36
CA LEU A 380 2.96 0.80 5.74
C LEU A 380 2.21 0.13 6.91
N LEU A 381 1.77 0.91 7.90
CA LEU A 381 0.96 0.38 8.99
C LEU A 381 -0.42 -0.12 8.51
N LEU A 382 -1.05 0.57 7.56
CA LEU A 382 -2.33 0.13 6.99
C LEU A 382 -2.18 -1.12 6.11
N ILE A 383 -1.07 -1.27 5.36
CA ILE A 383 -0.78 -2.50 4.62
C ILE A 383 -0.64 -3.66 5.60
N GLN A 384 0.15 -3.48 6.66
CA GLN A 384 0.33 -4.52 7.67
C GLN A 384 -0.99 -4.90 8.36
N ASP A 385 -1.81 -3.90 8.72
CA ASP A 385 -3.13 -4.12 9.29
C ASP A 385 -4.05 -4.89 8.33
N GLY A 386 -4.00 -4.58 7.03
CA GLY A 386 -4.74 -5.31 6.00
C GLY A 386 -4.26 -6.75 5.78
N LEU A 387 -2.95 -7.00 5.84
CA LEU A 387 -2.40 -8.36 5.82
C LEU A 387 -2.86 -9.16 7.04
N SER A 388 -2.84 -8.53 8.23
CA SER A 388 -3.34 -9.11 9.47
C SER A 388 -4.84 -9.45 9.38
N GLN A 389 -5.64 -8.56 8.78
CA GLN A 389 -7.07 -8.78 8.57
C GLN A 389 -7.35 -10.07 7.78
N ILE A 390 -6.56 -10.35 6.75
CA ILE A 390 -6.68 -11.58 5.94
C ILE A 390 -6.21 -12.80 6.73
N ARG A 391 -5.08 -12.70 7.45
CA ARG A 391 -4.54 -13.78 8.28
C ARG A 391 -5.53 -14.24 9.35
N LEU A 392 -6.14 -13.28 10.07
CA LEU A 392 -7.18 -13.58 11.06
C LEU A 392 -8.41 -14.25 10.43
N ALA A 393 -8.78 -13.87 9.21
CA ALA A 393 -9.87 -14.51 8.50
C ALA A 393 -9.53 -15.93 8.03
N GLN A 394 -8.27 -16.19 7.66
CA GLN A 394 -7.78 -17.55 7.34
C GLN A 394 -7.82 -18.46 8.57
N GLU A 395 -7.49 -17.93 9.76
CA GLU A 395 -7.55 -18.67 11.03
C GLU A 395 -9.00 -18.97 11.48
N ALA A 396 -9.94 -18.10 11.13
CA ALA A 396 -11.35 -18.25 11.50
C ALA A 396 -12.15 -19.22 10.59
N GLU A 397 -11.69 -19.48 9.36
CA GLU A 397 -12.36 -20.38 8.42
C GLU A 397 -11.80 -21.81 8.55
N PRO A 398 -12.64 -22.85 8.75
CA PRO A 398 -12.15 -24.22 8.90
C PRO A 398 -11.35 -24.64 7.67
N ALA A 399 -10.20 -25.27 7.89
CA ALA A 399 -9.31 -25.74 6.83
C ALA A 399 -10.10 -26.59 5.82
N ILE A 400 -9.97 -26.26 4.53
CA ILE A 400 -10.50 -27.09 3.45
C ILE A 400 -9.90 -28.50 3.65
N PRO A 401 -10.71 -29.56 3.83
CA PRO A 401 -10.18 -30.91 3.94
C PRO A 401 -9.32 -31.20 2.72
N GLU A 402 -8.10 -31.71 2.91
CA GLU A 402 -7.32 -32.19 1.77
C GLU A 402 -8.16 -33.17 0.96
N PRO A 403 -8.11 -33.12 -0.39
CA PRO A 403 -8.79 -34.11 -1.19
C PRO A 403 -8.27 -35.49 -0.74
N GLY A 404 -9.19 -36.30 -0.21
CA GLY A 404 -8.87 -37.62 0.32
C GLY A 404 -8.12 -38.45 -0.73
N PRO A 405 -7.32 -39.44 -0.29
CA PRO A 405 -6.57 -40.29 -1.20
C PRO A 405 -7.52 -40.84 -2.29
N PRO A 406 -7.09 -40.88 -3.57
CA PRO A 406 -7.92 -41.35 -4.64
C PRO A 406 -8.49 -42.72 -4.26
N VAL A 407 -9.83 -42.83 -4.28
CA VAL A 407 -10.52 -44.09 -4.00
C VAL A 407 -9.96 -45.11 -4.98
N PRO A 408 -9.36 -46.22 -4.51
CA PRO A 408 -8.86 -47.25 -5.41
C PRO A 408 -10.04 -47.75 -6.24
N ALA A 409 -9.88 -47.72 -7.56
CA ALA A 409 -10.88 -48.22 -8.50
C ALA A 409 -11.18 -49.69 -8.16
N SER A 410 -12.28 -49.93 -7.46
CA SER A 410 -12.74 -51.27 -7.15
C SER A 410 -13.24 -51.91 -8.45
N GLY A 411 -12.41 -52.79 -9.01
CA GLY A 411 -12.80 -53.95 -9.80
C GLY A 411 -13.81 -53.73 -10.93
N VAL A 412 -13.34 -53.19 -12.06
CA VAL A 412 -13.95 -53.56 -13.34
C VAL A 412 -13.33 -54.89 -13.74
N GLN A 413 -14.04 -55.98 -13.44
CA GLN A 413 -13.73 -57.28 -14.05
C GLN A 413 -13.85 -57.14 -15.56
N SER A 414 -12.79 -57.52 -16.26
CA SER A 414 -12.74 -57.64 -17.71
C SER A 414 -13.73 -58.70 -18.17
N ALA A 415 -14.86 -58.28 -18.75
CA ALA A 415 -15.67 -59.17 -19.58
C ALA A 415 -15.10 -59.14 -21.00
N THR A 416 -14.48 -60.24 -21.37
CA THR A 416 -13.97 -60.56 -22.70
C THR A 416 -15.08 -60.53 -23.75
N ALA A 417 -14.76 -59.98 -24.93
CA ALA A 417 -15.59 -60.05 -26.12
C ALA A 417 -15.51 -61.45 -26.77
N ALA A 418 -16.66 -62.11 -26.93
CA ALA A 418 -17.01 -63.02 -28.04
C ALA A 418 -18.43 -63.56 -27.80
N ASP A 419 -19.12 -63.89 -28.90
CA ASP A 419 -20.50 -64.42 -29.04
C ASP A 419 -21.62 -63.36 -28.89
N ALA A 420 -22.55 -63.17 -29.83
CA ALA A 420 -22.83 -63.78 -31.10
C ALA A 420 -23.75 -62.85 -31.92
N ALA A 421 -23.69 -62.96 -33.25
CA ALA A 421 -24.53 -62.26 -34.21
C ALA A 421 -25.95 -62.89 -34.34
N THR A 422 -26.81 -62.19 -35.11
CA THR A 422 -28.21 -62.50 -35.54
C THR A 422 -29.29 -62.04 -34.55
N SER A 423 -30.37 -61.34 -34.91
CA SER A 423 -31.18 -61.29 -36.13
C SER A 423 -31.92 -59.96 -36.36
N GLU A 424 -32.31 -59.76 -37.62
CA GLU A 424 -33.14 -58.75 -38.31
C GLU A 424 -34.34 -58.07 -37.59
N GLY A 425 -34.70 -56.85 -38.05
CA GLY A 425 -36.09 -56.51 -38.42
C GLY A 425 -36.66 -55.13 -38.00
N GLY A 426 -36.87 -54.22 -38.98
CA GLY A 426 -37.88 -53.13 -38.95
C GLY A 426 -37.34 -51.68 -39.03
N LEU A 427 -37.19 -51.05 -40.20
CA LEU A 427 -38.16 -50.13 -40.87
C LEU A 427 -38.72 -49.04 -39.92
N LEU A 428 -38.47 -47.72 -40.09
CA LEU A 428 -38.77 -46.82 -41.22
C LEU A 428 -37.91 -45.53 -41.19
N THR A 429 -37.78 -44.90 -42.35
CA THR A 429 -36.83 -43.84 -42.76
C THR A 429 -37.44 -42.40 -42.70
N PRO A 430 -36.88 -41.33 -43.31
CA PRO A 430 -36.48 -40.11 -42.60
C PRO A 430 -37.17 -38.83 -43.15
N SER A 431 -36.91 -37.63 -42.59
CA SER A 431 -37.05 -36.36 -43.34
C SER A 431 -36.22 -35.21 -42.76
N ALA A 432 -35.25 -34.83 -43.58
CA ALA A 432 -34.45 -33.62 -43.84
C ALA A 432 -34.65 -32.27 -43.08
N PRO A 433 -33.63 -31.36 -43.16
CA PRO A 433 -33.47 -30.16 -42.34
C PRO A 433 -33.92 -28.86 -43.06
N VAL A 434 -33.99 -27.76 -42.32
CA VAL A 434 -34.24 -26.40 -42.87
C VAL A 434 -33.18 -25.42 -42.35
N GLU A 435 -32.38 -24.89 -43.27
CA GLU A 435 -31.63 -23.63 -43.18
C GLU A 435 -32.57 -22.43 -43.43
N THR A 436 -32.17 -21.23 -42.97
CA THR A 436 -32.24 -19.88 -43.61
C THR A 436 -32.39 -18.79 -42.51
N SER A 437 -31.37 -17.95 -42.28
CA SER A 437 -31.04 -16.66 -42.93
C SER A 437 -31.64 -15.42 -42.23
N THR A 438 -30.74 -14.48 -41.89
CA THR A 438 -30.98 -13.07 -41.50
C THR A 438 -31.74 -12.26 -42.58
N PRO A 439 -32.36 -11.10 -42.25
CA PRO A 439 -31.65 -9.81 -42.49
C PRO A 439 -32.00 -8.60 -41.56
N SER A 440 -31.04 -7.67 -41.55
CA SER A 440 -30.99 -6.19 -41.33
C SER A 440 -32.20 -5.32 -40.88
N THR A 441 -31.89 -4.41 -39.94
CA THR A 441 -32.26 -2.96 -39.74
C THR A 441 -33.48 -2.33 -40.43
N PRO A 442 -34.13 -1.35 -39.77
CA PRO A 442 -33.68 0.07 -39.86
C PRO A 442 -32.98 0.62 -38.62
#